data_AF-A0AAE6RHB7-F1
#
_entry.id   AF-A0AAE6RHB7-F1
#
_cell.length_a   1.000
_cell.length_b   1.000
_cell.length_c   1.000
_cell.angle_alpha   90.00
_cell.angle_beta   90.00
_cell.angle_gamma   90.00
#
_symmetry.space_group_name_H-M   'P 1'
#
loop_
_entity.id
_entity.type
_entity.pdbx_description
1 polymer ?
#
loop_
_entity_poly.entity_id
_entity_poly.type
_entity_poly.pdbx_seq_one_letter_code
_entity_poly.pdbx_strand_id
1 'polypeptide(L)'
;MERRPPVPDASLSLEHRSPVTASTVPVFLDCDTGIDDSLALAYLLRSPRARLVGVSTVSGNTDARQAAVNSLGLLALAGREDVPVAVGAHHFLEEDYAGGSPQVHGDNGIGGVSLPAGAEPVDEDPADLLLRLAREHGGELRLVAIGPLTNLALALRRYPELPSLLHSVTVMGGAALVPGNITAVAEANIRHDPAAAAEVVAADWDLTLVPLDVTMRHLMSEEHRSVLLASADPLARTVGEVLDHYFDFSIGHFGERTAAMHDPMAAAIAVGAVDLVSAPRVHVEVDTTAGPGRGQTVADLRGIYRDVHPDGARTRLVLSLAAPFAPPPHRRHHHPLTPPAPASSPTRGPRPPQPQSPRPRFRDREAETTPVSVSATAKRSPPPVSVSATAKRSPPPPASVGLGGAWWGRSQGGGVGRSDATSVADNAASGPTRPRRSHAGV
;
A
#
# COMPACT_ATOMS: atom_id res chain seq x y z
N MET A 1 -64.45 5.06 -26.83
CA MET A 1 -64.04 4.78 -25.44
C MET A 1 -63.23 3.50 -25.47
N GLU A 2 -61.91 3.64 -25.35
CA GLU A 2 -60.89 2.63 -25.59
C GLU A 2 -60.93 1.51 -24.55
N ARG A 3 -60.80 0.25 -25.00
CA ARG A 3 -60.54 -0.90 -24.13
C ARG A 3 -59.02 -1.10 -24.06
N ARG A 4 -58.44 -0.92 -22.87
CA ARG A 4 -57.03 -1.22 -22.56
C ARG A 4 -56.69 -2.69 -22.91
N PRO A 5 -55.49 -2.96 -23.47
CA PRO A 5 -54.99 -4.32 -23.62
C PRO A 5 -54.52 -4.90 -22.26
N PRO A 6 -54.47 -6.24 -22.10
CA PRO A 6 -54.06 -6.89 -20.87
C PRO A 6 -52.56 -6.71 -20.59
N VAL A 7 -52.22 -6.56 -19.31
CA VAL A 7 -50.85 -6.49 -18.79
C VAL A 7 -50.23 -7.89 -18.85
N PRO A 8 -49.00 -8.08 -19.38
CA PRO A 8 -48.34 -9.38 -19.36
C PRO A 8 -47.93 -9.75 -17.92
N ASP A 9 -48.19 -11.00 -17.56
CA ASP A 9 -47.77 -11.64 -16.33
C ASP A 9 -46.24 -11.59 -16.20
N ALA A 10 -45.75 -10.90 -15.17
CA ALA A 10 -44.33 -10.80 -14.84
C ALA A 10 -43.90 -12.02 -14.02
N SER A 11 -43.93 -13.18 -14.67
CA SER A 11 -43.34 -14.42 -14.17
C SER A 11 -42.33 -14.95 -15.19
N LEU A 12 -41.34 -14.12 -15.52
CA LEU A 12 -40.10 -14.60 -16.13
C LEU A 12 -39.29 -15.26 -15.03
N SER A 13 -39.38 -16.59 -15.00
CA SER A 13 -38.45 -17.50 -14.34
C SER A 13 -37.03 -16.96 -14.45
N LEU A 14 -36.40 -16.72 -13.30
CA LEU A 14 -34.96 -16.55 -13.18
C LEU A 14 -34.32 -17.85 -13.67
N GLU A 15 -34.12 -17.97 -14.98
CA GLU A 15 -33.20 -18.94 -15.52
C GLU A 15 -31.85 -18.64 -14.89
N HIS A 16 -31.42 -19.61 -14.09
CA HIS A 16 -30.12 -19.68 -13.46
C HIS A 16 -29.07 -19.59 -14.55
N ARG A 17 -28.66 -18.36 -14.88
CA ARG A 17 -27.44 -18.12 -15.65
C ARG A 17 -26.33 -18.79 -14.86
N SER A 18 -25.85 -19.92 -15.39
CA SER A 18 -24.67 -20.59 -14.87
C SER A 18 -23.59 -19.52 -14.66
N PRO A 19 -22.94 -19.46 -13.48
CA PRO A 19 -21.89 -18.50 -13.26
C PRO A 19 -20.83 -18.75 -14.34
N VAL A 20 -20.41 -17.68 -15.02
CA VAL A 20 -19.15 -17.69 -15.76
C VAL A 20 -18.13 -18.23 -14.78
N THR A 21 -17.60 -19.43 -15.03
CA THR A 21 -16.59 -20.04 -14.18
C THR A 21 -15.38 -19.10 -14.22
N ALA A 22 -15.23 -18.26 -13.20
CA ALA A 22 -14.09 -17.36 -13.14
C ALA A 22 -12.84 -18.24 -13.11
N SER A 23 -11.98 -18.09 -14.13
CA SER A 23 -10.74 -18.85 -14.22
C SER A 23 -9.88 -18.53 -13.00
N THR A 24 -9.49 -19.56 -12.25
CA THR A 24 -8.55 -19.42 -11.13
C THR A 24 -7.17 -19.05 -11.68
N VAL A 25 -6.60 -17.94 -11.21
CA VAL A 25 -5.29 -17.44 -11.68
C VAL A 25 -4.18 -17.74 -10.68
N PRO A 26 -2.96 -18.09 -11.13
CA PRO A 26 -1.82 -18.25 -10.24
C PRO A 26 -1.36 -16.89 -9.67
N VAL A 27 -1.12 -16.85 -8.37
CA VAL A 27 -0.69 -15.64 -7.64
C VAL A 27 0.59 -15.91 -6.86
N PHE A 28 1.55 -15.01 -7.02
CA PHE A 28 2.70 -14.88 -6.13
C PHE A 28 2.51 -13.65 -5.24
N LEU A 29 2.72 -13.80 -3.94
CA LEU A 29 2.54 -12.72 -2.95
C LEU A 29 3.89 -12.30 -2.37
N ASP A 30 4.22 -11.01 -2.42
CA ASP A 30 5.33 -10.41 -1.70
C ASP A 30 4.77 -9.52 -0.58
N CYS A 31 5.12 -9.78 0.67
CA CYS A 31 4.43 -9.19 1.83
C CYS A 31 5.32 -9.04 3.06
N ASP A 32 4.94 -8.19 3.99
CA ASP A 32 5.60 -7.98 5.29
C ASP A 32 4.72 -8.44 6.47
N THR A 33 3.78 -9.35 6.17
CA THR A 33 2.85 -10.06 7.07
C THR A 33 2.57 -9.38 8.40
N GLY A 34 1.93 -8.22 8.29
CA GLY A 34 1.19 -7.50 9.30
C GLY A 34 -0.27 -7.99 9.43
N ILE A 35 -1.14 -7.08 9.90
CA ILE A 35 -2.54 -7.37 10.22
C ILE A 35 -3.40 -7.40 8.95
N ASP A 36 -3.25 -6.40 8.09
CA ASP A 36 -3.92 -6.32 6.79
C ASP A 36 -3.34 -7.27 5.75
N ASP A 37 -2.04 -7.57 5.79
CA ASP A 37 -1.47 -8.67 5.01
C ASP A 37 -2.14 -10.01 5.34
N SER A 38 -2.44 -10.25 6.63
CA SER A 38 -3.12 -11.47 7.08
C SER A 38 -4.52 -11.58 6.46
N LEU A 39 -5.23 -10.44 6.31
CA LEU A 39 -6.50 -10.37 5.58
C LEU A 39 -6.31 -10.66 4.09
N ALA A 40 -5.28 -10.12 3.45
CA ALA A 40 -4.99 -10.34 2.03
C ALA A 40 -4.65 -11.79 1.74
N LEU A 41 -3.80 -12.41 2.57
CA LEU A 41 -3.43 -13.82 2.47
C LEU A 41 -4.67 -14.72 2.67
N ALA A 42 -5.48 -14.45 3.69
CA ALA A 42 -6.73 -15.19 3.91
C ALA A 42 -7.71 -15.03 2.74
N TYR A 43 -7.81 -13.83 2.16
CA TYR A 43 -8.59 -13.59 0.95
C TYR A 43 -8.09 -14.43 -0.23
N LEU A 44 -6.79 -14.44 -0.52
CA LEU A 44 -6.21 -15.23 -1.61
C LEU A 44 -6.39 -16.74 -1.40
N LEU A 45 -6.28 -17.22 -0.15
CA LEU A 45 -6.44 -18.63 0.19
C LEU A 45 -7.89 -19.13 0.11
N ARG A 46 -8.87 -18.23 0.21
CA ARG A 46 -10.30 -18.56 0.16
C ARG A 46 -11.01 -18.07 -1.10
N SER A 47 -10.33 -17.30 -1.94
CA SER A 47 -10.89 -16.81 -3.20
C SER A 47 -10.88 -17.93 -4.26
N PRO A 48 -12.04 -18.25 -4.88
CA PRO A 48 -12.08 -19.22 -5.98
C PRO A 48 -11.39 -18.70 -7.25
N ARG A 49 -11.07 -17.39 -7.30
CA ARG A 49 -10.36 -16.74 -8.40
C ARG A 49 -8.85 -16.84 -8.28
N ALA A 50 -8.31 -17.26 -7.13
CA ALA A 50 -6.88 -17.25 -6.85
C ALA A 50 -6.36 -18.65 -6.57
N ARG A 51 -5.17 -18.94 -7.09
CA ARG A 51 -4.33 -20.04 -6.64
C ARG A 51 -3.02 -19.44 -6.17
N LEU A 52 -2.85 -19.30 -4.86
CA LEU A 52 -1.57 -18.89 -4.29
C LEU A 52 -0.53 -20.00 -4.51
N VAL A 53 0.57 -19.65 -5.18
CA VAL A 53 1.62 -20.60 -5.60
C VAL A 53 2.99 -20.33 -4.96
N GLY A 54 3.18 -19.17 -4.35
CA GLY A 54 4.39 -18.83 -3.63
C GLY A 54 4.22 -17.53 -2.86
N VAL A 55 5.01 -17.39 -1.79
CA VAL A 55 5.10 -16.18 -0.98
C VAL A 55 6.57 -15.82 -0.81
N SER A 56 6.89 -14.54 -0.88
CA SER A 56 8.11 -13.99 -0.31
C SER A 56 7.77 -13.00 0.79
N THR A 57 8.68 -12.89 1.76
CA THR A 57 8.56 -11.90 2.82
C THR A 57 9.65 -10.85 2.81
N VAL A 58 9.31 -9.63 3.22
CA VAL A 58 10.23 -8.48 3.31
C VAL A 58 10.04 -7.80 4.67
N SER A 59 11.04 -7.07 5.15
CA SER A 59 10.86 -6.24 6.35
C SER A 59 9.97 -5.04 6.06
N GLY A 60 9.14 -4.65 7.01
CA GLY A 60 8.27 -3.47 6.96
C GLY A 60 7.46 -3.34 8.24
N ASN A 61 6.23 -3.86 8.25
CA ASN A 61 5.35 -3.98 9.43
C ASN A 61 6.04 -4.74 10.58
N THR A 62 6.77 -5.80 10.24
CA THR A 62 7.69 -6.54 11.10
C THR A 62 8.94 -6.94 10.31
N ASP A 63 9.93 -7.60 10.94
CA ASP A 63 11.10 -8.07 10.20
C ASP A 63 10.74 -9.24 9.25
N ALA A 64 11.48 -9.36 8.14
CA ALA A 64 11.20 -10.36 7.10
C ALA A 64 11.07 -11.80 7.62
N ARG A 65 11.81 -12.19 8.66
CA ARG A 65 11.76 -13.54 9.22
C ARG A 65 10.50 -13.73 10.07
N GLN A 66 10.15 -12.76 10.91
CA GLN A 66 8.89 -12.78 11.64
C GLN A 66 7.69 -12.76 10.69
N ALA A 67 7.75 -11.99 9.60
CA ALA A 67 6.73 -12.00 8.56
C ALA A 67 6.58 -13.40 7.93
N ALA A 68 7.69 -14.10 7.67
CA ALA A 68 7.64 -15.48 7.16
C ALA A 68 6.98 -16.44 8.16
N VAL A 69 7.32 -16.34 9.46
CA VAL A 69 6.68 -17.14 10.52
C VAL A 69 5.17 -16.89 10.54
N ASN A 70 4.75 -15.63 10.45
CA ASN A 70 3.33 -15.27 10.42
C ASN A 70 2.63 -15.85 9.19
N SER A 71 3.22 -15.68 8.01
CA SER A 71 2.71 -16.22 6.74
C SER A 71 2.56 -17.75 6.78
N LEU A 72 3.56 -18.45 7.29
CA LEU A 72 3.55 -19.92 7.43
C LEU A 72 2.48 -20.40 8.42
N GLY A 73 2.29 -19.70 9.55
CA GLY A 73 1.23 -20.02 10.51
C GLY A 73 -0.17 -19.85 9.92
N LEU A 74 -0.39 -18.81 9.11
CA LEU A 74 -1.64 -18.59 8.39
C LEU A 74 -1.88 -19.65 7.29
N LEU A 75 -0.83 -20.04 6.56
CA LEU A 75 -0.88 -21.14 5.60
C LEU A 75 -1.23 -22.48 6.27
N ALA A 76 -0.70 -22.75 7.47
CA ALA A 76 -1.04 -23.94 8.25
C ALA A 76 -2.52 -23.95 8.67
N LEU A 77 -3.05 -22.82 9.17
CA LEU A 77 -4.49 -22.68 9.46
C LEU A 77 -5.36 -22.89 8.21
N ALA A 78 -4.83 -22.55 7.04
CA ALA A 78 -5.52 -22.71 5.77
C ALA A 78 -5.42 -24.13 5.18
N GLY A 79 -4.59 -25.01 5.74
CA GLY A 79 -4.26 -26.31 5.18
C GLY A 79 -3.46 -26.23 3.86
N ARG A 80 -2.65 -25.18 3.70
CA ARG A 80 -1.90 -24.85 2.47
C ARG A 80 -0.39 -24.75 2.70
N GLU A 81 0.14 -25.66 3.51
CA GLU A 81 1.59 -25.79 3.76
C GLU A 81 2.38 -26.25 2.51
N ASP A 82 1.69 -26.57 1.41
CA ASP A 82 2.29 -26.80 0.09
C ASP A 82 2.84 -25.53 -0.57
N VAL A 83 2.43 -24.34 -0.12
CA VAL A 83 2.89 -23.06 -0.69
C VAL A 83 4.28 -22.72 -0.13
N PRO A 84 5.32 -22.59 -0.98
CA PRO A 84 6.65 -22.20 -0.52
C PRO A 84 6.68 -20.75 -0.05
N VAL A 85 7.38 -20.50 1.06
CA VAL A 85 7.61 -19.16 1.62
C VAL A 85 9.12 -18.89 1.66
N ALA A 86 9.59 -17.92 0.89
CA ALA A 86 10.99 -17.48 0.89
C ALA A 86 11.18 -16.25 1.78
N VAL A 87 12.18 -16.28 2.67
CA VAL A 87 12.54 -15.12 3.48
C VAL A 87 13.38 -14.18 2.63
N GLY A 88 12.92 -12.95 2.45
CA GLY A 88 13.60 -11.94 1.65
C GLY A 88 14.36 -10.89 2.42
N ALA A 89 14.41 -9.69 1.85
CA ALA A 89 15.29 -8.64 2.29
C ALA A 89 14.96 -8.17 3.71
N HIS A 90 15.97 -8.21 4.58
CA HIS A 90 15.86 -7.64 5.92
C HIS A 90 16.06 -6.11 5.92
N HIS A 91 17.00 -5.60 5.12
CA HIS A 91 17.29 -4.18 4.96
C HIS A 91 16.74 -3.64 3.63
N PHE A 92 16.53 -2.33 3.57
CA PHE A 92 16.13 -1.63 2.35
C PHE A 92 17.37 -1.35 1.47
N LEU A 93 17.16 -0.91 0.22
CA LEU A 93 18.27 -0.70 -0.72
C LEU A 93 19.28 0.37 -0.27
N GLU A 94 18.79 1.43 0.38
CA GLU A 94 19.60 2.58 0.80
C GLU A 94 19.66 2.77 2.32
N GLU A 95 18.82 2.07 3.07
CA GLU A 95 18.62 2.27 4.51
C GLU A 95 18.56 0.92 5.24
N ASP A 96 19.16 0.87 6.44
CA ASP A 96 18.97 -0.27 7.31
C ASP A 96 17.53 -0.30 7.84
N TYR A 97 16.93 -1.49 7.92
CA TYR A 97 15.67 -1.64 8.63
C TYR A 97 15.85 -1.30 10.12
N ALA A 98 15.08 -0.31 10.56
CA ALA A 98 15.19 0.28 11.90
C ALA A 98 14.14 -0.24 12.91
N GLY A 99 13.38 -1.27 12.53
CA GLY A 99 12.30 -1.84 13.33
C GLY A 99 10.93 -1.62 12.71
N GLY A 100 9.98 -2.46 13.13
CA GLY A 100 8.64 -2.51 12.55
C GLY A 100 7.70 -1.50 13.19
N SER A 101 6.41 -1.72 13.02
CA SER A 101 5.36 -0.86 13.54
C SER A 101 4.49 -1.57 14.58
N PRO A 102 5.03 -1.95 15.76
CA PRO A 102 4.28 -2.68 16.79
C PRO A 102 3.08 -1.89 17.34
N GLN A 103 3.13 -0.55 17.28
CA GLN A 103 1.98 0.29 17.61
C GLN A 103 0.79 0.07 16.66
N VAL A 104 1.03 -0.40 15.43
CA VAL A 104 0.01 -0.67 14.40
C VAL A 104 -0.30 -2.16 14.31
N HIS A 105 0.72 -3.01 14.40
CA HIS A 105 0.63 -4.44 14.11
C HIS A 105 0.89 -5.36 15.31
N GLY A 106 1.15 -4.82 16.49
CA GLY A 106 1.57 -5.59 17.67
C GLY A 106 3.02 -6.08 17.57
N ASP A 107 3.59 -6.51 18.69
CA ASP A 107 5.01 -6.88 18.78
C ASP A 107 5.41 -8.04 17.86
N ASN A 108 4.49 -8.96 17.57
CA ASN A 108 4.70 -10.09 16.67
C ASN A 108 4.22 -9.83 15.23
N GLY A 109 3.73 -8.62 14.91
CA GLY A 109 3.18 -8.27 13.59
C GLY A 109 1.72 -8.70 13.35
N ILE A 110 1.10 -9.46 14.26
CA ILE A 110 -0.27 -10.00 14.09
C ILE A 110 -1.14 -9.73 15.33
N GLY A 111 -0.97 -8.56 15.95
CA GLY A 111 -1.80 -8.10 17.06
C GLY A 111 -1.64 -8.92 18.36
N GLY A 112 -0.52 -9.63 18.53
CA GLY A 112 -0.27 -10.47 19.70
C GLY A 112 -0.99 -11.83 19.69
N VAL A 113 -1.65 -12.17 18.58
CA VAL A 113 -2.31 -13.48 18.41
C VAL A 113 -1.26 -14.58 18.27
N SER A 114 -1.55 -15.76 18.83
CA SER A 114 -0.72 -16.96 18.67
C SER A 114 -1.18 -17.78 17.46
N LEU A 115 -0.30 -17.95 16.48
CA LEU A 115 -0.53 -18.84 15.34
C LEU A 115 0.02 -20.24 15.62
N PRO A 116 -0.53 -21.30 14.97
CA PRO A 116 0.13 -22.59 14.96
C PRO A 116 1.50 -22.49 14.28
N ALA A 117 2.41 -23.40 14.64
CA ALA A 117 3.63 -23.58 13.86
C ALA A 117 3.27 -24.05 12.45
N GLY A 118 3.79 -23.35 11.43
CA GLY A 118 3.71 -23.80 10.04
C GLY A 118 4.94 -24.60 9.64
N ALA A 119 5.03 -24.89 8.34
CA ALA A 119 6.24 -25.43 7.72
C ALA A 119 7.44 -24.49 7.92
N GLU A 120 8.65 -24.98 7.62
CA GLU A 120 9.84 -24.12 7.56
C GLU A 120 9.86 -23.30 6.25
N PRO A 121 10.41 -22.08 6.26
CA PRO A 121 10.68 -21.35 5.03
C PRO A 121 11.59 -22.15 4.09
N VAL A 122 11.42 -21.97 2.79
CA VAL A 122 12.32 -22.59 1.81
C VAL A 122 13.68 -21.89 1.83
N ASP A 123 14.75 -22.65 1.65
CA ASP A 123 16.11 -22.13 1.45
C ASP A 123 16.31 -21.73 -0.03
N GLU A 124 15.51 -20.76 -0.47
CA GLU A 124 15.52 -20.20 -1.83
C GLU A 124 15.39 -18.68 -1.73
N ASP A 125 16.18 -17.95 -2.53
CA ASP A 125 16.08 -16.48 -2.61
C ASP A 125 14.73 -16.08 -3.24
N PRO A 126 14.05 -15.03 -2.75
CA PRO A 126 12.77 -14.58 -3.32
C PRO A 126 12.79 -14.33 -4.83
N ALA A 127 13.88 -13.77 -5.38
CA ALA A 127 13.97 -13.50 -6.80
C ALA A 127 14.07 -14.79 -7.61
N ASP A 128 14.76 -15.80 -7.07
CA ASP A 128 14.91 -17.13 -7.67
C ASP A 128 13.57 -17.89 -7.67
N LEU A 129 12.88 -17.88 -6.51
CA LEU A 129 11.55 -18.45 -6.36
C LEU A 129 10.54 -17.79 -7.33
N LEU A 130 10.51 -16.46 -7.40
CA LEU A 130 9.62 -15.72 -8.29
C LEU A 130 9.90 -16.02 -9.77
N LEU A 131 11.18 -16.01 -10.19
CA LEU A 131 11.55 -16.33 -11.57
C LEU A 131 11.14 -17.75 -11.96
N ARG A 132 11.39 -18.71 -11.06
CA ARG A 132 11.03 -20.12 -11.27
C ARG A 132 9.52 -20.27 -11.47
N LEU A 133 8.72 -19.72 -10.55
CA LEU A 133 7.26 -19.77 -10.64
C LEU A 133 6.71 -19.01 -11.86
N ALA A 134 7.32 -17.89 -12.24
CA ALA A 134 6.94 -17.14 -13.43
C ALA A 134 7.13 -17.99 -14.71
N ARG A 135 8.25 -18.72 -14.81
CA ARG A 135 8.52 -19.66 -15.92
C ARG A 135 7.58 -20.86 -15.91
N GLU A 136 7.31 -21.45 -14.74
CA GLU A 136 6.38 -22.57 -14.59
C GLU A 136 4.95 -22.21 -15.01
N HIS A 137 4.55 -20.94 -14.85
CA HIS A 137 3.22 -20.45 -15.21
C HIS A 137 3.15 -19.68 -16.53
N GLY A 138 4.25 -19.63 -17.30
CA GLY A 138 4.23 -19.31 -18.72
C GLY A 138 3.54 -18.00 -19.11
N GLY A 139 3.68 -16.94 -18.31
CA GLY A 139 3.05 -15.65 -18.57
C GLY A 139 1.71 -15.43 -17.88
N GLU A 140 1.18 -16.40 -17.14
CA GLU A 140 -0.10 -16.28 -16.40
C GLU A 140 0.08 -15.84 -14.94
N LEU A 141 1.31 -15.87 -14.41
CA LEU A 141 1.57 -15.53 -13.01
C LEU A 141 1.31 -14.05 -12.74
N ARG A 142 0.44 -13.79 -11.75
CA ARG A 142 0.20 -12.44 -11.24
C ARG A 142 1.00 -12.22 -9.96
N LEU A 143 1.76 -11.15 -9.91
CA LEU A 143 2.49 -10.72 -8.73
C LEU A 143 1.65 -9.71 -7.94
N VAL A 144 1.50 -9.94 -6.64
CA VAL A 144 0.87 -9.02 -5.70
C VAL A 144 1.92 -8.64 -4.67
N ALA A 145 2.32 -7.37 -4.64
CA ALA A 145 3.26 -6.84 -3.66
C ALA A 145 2.54 -5.88 -2.72
N ILE A 146 2.52 -6.23 -1.43
CA ILE A 146 1.79 -5.52 -0.38
C ILE A 146 2.69 -5.07 0.78
N GLY A 147 4.00 -5.27 0.65
CA GLY A 147 5.01 -4.68 1.53
C GLY A 147 5.99 -3.76 0.78
N PRO A 148 7.09 -3.34 1.44
CA PRO A 148 8.17 -2.59 0.79
C PRO A 148 8.76 -3.31 -0.42
N LEU A 149 9.03 -2.58 -1.49
CA LEU A 149 9.30 -3.15 -2.82
C LEU A 149 10.74 -3.67 -3.02
N THR A 150 11.50 -3.86 -1.94
CA THR A 150 12.92 -4.24 -1.96
C THR A 150 13.15 -5.55 -2.69
N ASN A 151 12.36 -6.60 -2.39
CA ASN A 151 12.47 -7.91 -3.04
C ASN A 151 12.28 -7.80 -4.56
N LEU A 152 11.30 -7.01 -5.00
CA LEU A 152 11.01 -6.80 -6.41
C LEU A 152 12.12 -6.03 -7.13
N ALA A 153 12.67 -4.98 -6.52
CA ALA A 153 13.79 -4.23 -7.10
C ALA A 153 15.05 -5.12 -7.23
N LEU A 154 15.35 -5.92 -6.21
CA LEU A 154 16.43 -6.91 -6.27
C LEU A 154 16.18 -7.95 -7.37
N ALA A 155 14.94 -8.43 -7.51
CA ALA A 155 14.56 -9.36 -8.58
C ALA A 155 14.72 -8.73 -9.98
N LEU A 156 14.32 -7.47 -10.17
CA LEU A 156 14.50 -6.74 -11.43
C LEU A 156 15.98 -6.55 -11.79
N ARG A 157 16.82 -6.21 -10.80
CA ARG A 157 18.27 -6.05 -10.98
C ARG A 157 18.93 -7.38 -11.38
N ARG A 158 18.48 -8.48 -10.79
CA ARG A 158 19.02 -9.83 -11.07
C ARG A 158 18.47 -10.43 -12.37
N TYR A 159 17.20 -10.19 -12.67
CA TYR A 159 16.45 -10.76 -13.79
C TYR A 159 15.73 -9.66 -14.58
N PRO A 160 16.43 -8.92 -15.44
CA PRO A 160 15.83 -7.87 -16.26
C PRO A 160 14.71 -8.35 -17.21
N GLU A 161 14.65 -9.66 -17.49
CA GLU A 161 13.59 -10.27 -18.30
C GLU A 161 12.27 -10.49 -17.54
N LEU A 162 12.28 -10.41 -16.20
CA LEU A 162 11.13 -10.74 -15.34
C LEU A 162 9.83 -10.02 -15.73
N PRO A 163 9.83 -8.72 -16.10
CA PRO A 163 8.62 -8.03 -16.56
C PRO A 163 7.88 -8.74 -17.71
N SER A 164 8.61 -9.42 -18.59
CA SER A 164 8.03 -10.12 -19.75
C SER A 164 7.45 -11.51 -19.41
N LEU A 165 7.75 -12.03 -18.22
CA LEU A 165 7.34 -13.37 -17.77
C LEU A 165 6.10 -13.35 -16.86
N LEU A 166 5.73 -12.18 -16.34
CA LEU A 166 4.57 -11.98 -15.47
C LEU A 166 3.37 -11.49 -16.29
N HIS A 167 2.18 -11.95 -15.93
CA HIS A 167 0.94 -11.44 -16.51
C HIS A 167 0.72 -9.96 -16.14
N SER A 168 0.88 -9.66 -14.85
CA SER A 168 0.64 -8.34 -14.28
C SER A 168 1.26 -8.23 -12.89
N VAL A 169 1.57 -7.00 -12.48
CA VAL A 169 2.03 -6.67 -11.13
C VAL A 169 1.01 -5.73 -10.48
N THR A 170 0.56 -6.07 -9.28
CA THR A 170 -0.28 -5.19 -8.46
C THR A 170 0.46 -4.83 -7.19
N VAL A 171 0.62 -3.53 -6.94
CA VAL A 171 1.28 -2.98 -5.76
C VAL A 171 0.26 -2.28 -4.89
N MET A 172 0.18 -2.63 -3.60
CA MET A 172 -0.42 -1.75 -2.60
C MET A 172 0.63 -0.75 -2.15
N GLY A 173 0.37 0.53 -2.39
CA GLY A 173 1.27 1.57 -1.95
C GLY A 173 1.05 2.91 -2.64
N GLY A 174 1.64 3.93 -2.03
CA GLY A 174 1.62 5.30 -2.53
C GLY A 174 0.37 6.11 -2.14
N ALA A 175 0.48 7.41 -2.33
CA ALA A 175 -0.58 8.39 -2.11
C ALA A 175 -0.38 9.54 -3.09
N ALA A 176 -1.31 9.71 -4.03
CA ALA A 176 -1.14 10.69 -5.12
C ALA A 176 -1.91 12.00 -4.87
N LEU A 177 -3.17 11.91 -4.44
CA LEU A 177 -4.06 13.05 -4.21
C LEU A 177 -4.45 13.24 -2.75
N VAL A 178 -3.95 12.37 -1.87
CA VAL A 178 -4.30 12.31 -0.45
C VAL A 178 -3.03 12.37 0.42
N PRO A 179 -3.16 12.67 1.73
CA PRO A 179 -2.03 12.60 2.65
C PRO A 179 -1.44 11.20 2.73
N GLY A 180 -0.16 11.14 3.10
CA GLY A 180 0.50 9.89 3.51
C GLY A 180 0.03 9.37 4.87
N ASN A 181 0.43 8.15 5.22
CA ASN A 181 0.12 7.52 6.51
C ASN A 181 1.35 7.37 7.44
N ILE A 182 2.57 7.43 6.90
CA ILE A 182 3.82 7.42 7.70
C ILE A 182 4.48 8.79 7.77
N THR A 183 4.32 9.61 6.72
CA THR A 183 4.64 11.04 6.73
C THR A 183 3.46 11.82 6.15
N ALA A 184 3.55 13.15 6.11
CA ALA A 184 2.50 13.97 5.51
C ALA A 184 2.21 13.64 4.03
N VAL A 185 3.20 13.11 3.29
CA VAL A 185 3.12 12.93 1.83
C VAL A 185 3.45 11.52 1.34
N ALA A 186 3.98 10.66 2.21
CA ALA A 186 4.41 9.32 1.83
C ALA A 186 3.58 8.24 2.52
N GLU A 187 3.28 7.20 1.75
CA GLU A 187 2.68 5.96 2.23
C GLU A 187 3.81 5.02 2.73
N ALA A 188 3.52 4.19 3.73
CA ALA A 188 4.46 3.33 4.44
C ALA A 188 5.34 2.44 3.55
N ASN A 189 4.75 1.65 2.65
CA ASN A 189 5.49 0.72 1.78
C ASN A 189 6.46 1.45 0.85
N ILE A 190 6.00 2.54 0.23
CA ILE A 190 6.85 3.38 -0.63
C ILE A 190 7.92 4.12 0.19
N ARG A 191 7.59 4.57 1.41
CA ARG A 191 8.52 5.30 2.28
C ARG A 191 9.62 4.41 2.85
N HIS A 192 9.34 3.14 3.13
CA HIS A 192 10.34 2.21 3.65
C HIS A 192 11.49 2.01 2.66
N ASP A 193 11.19 1.87 1.36
CA ASP A 193 12.22 1.77 0.33
C ASP A 193 11.86 2.60 -0.94
N PRO A 194 12.05 3.93 -0.90
CA PRO A 194 11.71 4.81 -2.02
C PRO A 194 12.51 4.50 -3.28
N ALA A 195 13.76 4.05 -3.12
CA ALA A 195 14.64 3.68 -4.23
C ALA A 195 14.13 2.41 -4.93
N ALA A 196 13.74 1.39 -4.16
CA ALA A 196 13.14 0.19 -4.72
C ALA A 196 11.82 0.49 -5.43
N ALA A 197 10.99 1.33 -4.80
CA ALA A 197 9.73 1.76 -5.39
C ALA A 197 9.91 2.52 -6.71
N ALA A 198 10.92 3.39 -6.81
CA ALA A 198 11.26 4.09 -8.05
C ALA A 198 11.64 3.12 -9.16
N GLU A 199 12.45 2.08 -8.88
CA GLU A 199 12.83 1.05 -9.84
C GLU A 199 11.62 0.22 -10.30
N VAL A 200 10.77 -0.20 -9.36
CA VAL A 200 9.59 -1.02 -9.64
C VAL A 200 8.55 -0.27 -10.47
N VAL A 201 8.30 1.00 -10.17
CA VAL A 201 7.35 1.81 -10.93
C VAL A 201 7.86 2.13 -12.33
N ALA A 202 9.17 2.24 -12.53
CA ALA A 202 9.79 2.51 -13.83
C ALA A 202 9.94 1.28 -14.74
N ALA A 203 9.77 0.06 -14.21
CA ALA A 203 9.97 -1.18 -14.95
C ALA A 203 8.89 -1.43 -16.02
N ASP A 204 9.25 -2.19 -17.06
CA ASP A 204 8.42 -2.42 -18.26
C ASP A 204 7.39 -3.56 -18.08
N TRP A 205 6.63 -3.56 -16.97
CA TRP A 205 5.52 -4.49 -16.70
C TRP A 205 4.14 -3.80 -16.66
N ASP A 206 3.06 -4.59 -16.78
CA ASP A 206 1.70 -4.08 -16.56
C ASP A 206 1.45 -3.89 -15.06
N LEU A 207 1.76 -2.68 -14.58
CA LEU A 207 1.68 -2.30 -13.18
C LEU A 207 0.32 -1.67 -12.84
N THR A 208 -0.32 -2.17 -11.78
CA THR A 208 -1.46 -1.53 -11.11
C THR A 208 -1.04 -1.08 -9.71
N LEU A 209 -1.11 0.23 -9.45
CA LEU A 209 -0.88 0.80 -8.13
C LEU A 209 -2.22 0.99 -7.41
N VAL A 210 -2.32 0.50 -6.18
CA VAL A 210 -3.49 0.58 -5.29
C VAL A 210 -3.12 1.49 -4.11
N PRO A 211 -3.28 2.81 -4.28
CA PRO A 211 -2.81 3.81 -3.32
C PRO A 211 -3.83 4.10 -2.21
N LEU A 212 -3.40 4.89 -1.23
CA LEU A 212 -4.27 5.43 -0.17
C LEU A 212 -5.48 6.19 -0.71
N ASP A 213 -5.39 6.77 -1.91
CA ASP A 213 -6.50 7.45 -2.61
C ASP A 213 -7.77 6.58 -2.71
N VAL A 214 -7.61 5.26 -2.84
CA VAL A 214 -8.72 4.32 -2.88
C VAL A 214 -8.89 3.57 -1.56
N THR A 215 -7.82 3.06 -0.96
CA THR A 215 -7.92 2.15 0.19
C THR A 215 -8.54 2.80 1.42
N MET A 216 -8.22 4.08 1.68
CA MET A 216 -8.70 4.83 2.84
C MET A 216 -10.20 5.14 2.80
N ARG A 217 -10.88 4.89 1.67
CA ARG A 217 -12.33 5.08 1.52
C ARG A 217 -13.13 3.79 1.69
N HIS A 218 -12.46 2.66 1.88
CA HIS A 218 -13.11 1.37 1.99
C HIS A 218 -12.73 0.73 3.33
N LEU A 219 -13.65 0.90 4.29
CA LEU A 219 -13.45 0.53 5.68
C LEU A 219 -14.16 -0.78 6.02
N MET A 220 -13.51 -1.58 6.84
CA MET A 220 -14.07 -2.74 7.52
C MET A 220 -14.54 -2.32 8.92
N SER A 221 -15.75 -2.68 9.30
CA SER A 221 -16.36 -2.32 10.59
C SER A 221 -16.28 -3.47 11.60
N GLU A 222 -16.57 -3.16 12.87
CA GLU A 222 -16.69 -4.16 13.94
C GLU A 222 -17.77 -5.22 13.62
N GLU A 223 -18.78 -4.86 12.84
CA GLU A 223 -19.78 -5.83 12.37
C GLU A 223 -19.16 -6.85 11.41
N HIS A 224 -18.33 -6.42 10.46
CA HIS A 224 -17.61 -7.34 9.57
C HIS A 224 -16.64 -8.23 10.34
N ARG A 225 -15.93 -7.65 11.33
CA ARG A 225 -15.04 -8.42 12.21
C ARG A 225 -15.81 -9.47 13.00
N SER A 226 -17.00 -9.14 13.50
CA SER A 226 -17.87 -10.10 14.22
C SER A 226 -18.28 -11.29 13.35
N VAL A 227 -18.47 -11.08 12.03
CA VAL A 227 -18.73 -12.18 11.08
C VAL A 227 -17.52 -13.10 10.96
N LEU A 228 -16.31 -12.56 10.89
CA LEU A 228 -15.08 -13.36 10.87
C LEU A 228 -14.94 -14.21 12.14
N LEU A 229 -15.14 -13.59 13.31
CA LEU A 229 -15.05 -14.26 14.62
C LEU A 229 -16.07 -15.39 14.77
N ALA A 230 -17.25 -15.25 14.18
CA ALA A 230 -18.30 -16.26 14.20
C ALA A 230 -18.08 -17.40 13.17
N SER A 231 -17.08 -17.29 12.29
CA SER A 231 -16.82 -18.28 11.24
C SER A 231 -16.40 -19.63 11.83
N ALA A 232 -16.81 -20.72 11.18
CA ALA A 232 -16.31 -22.06 11.47
C ALA A 232 -14.89 -22.30 10.92
N ASP A 233 -14.48 -21.53 9.91
CA ASP A 233 -13.14 -21.59 9.31
C ASP A 233 -12.10 -21.01 10.28
N PRO A 234 -11.10 -21.81 10.72
CA PRO A 234 -10.07 -21.35 11.64
C PRO A 234 -9.32 -20.12 11.13
N LEU A 235 -8.99 -20.07 9.84
CA LEU A 235 -8.27 -18.94 9.25
C LEU A 235 -9.08 -17.65 9.36
N ALA A 236 -10.36 -17.70 8.98
CA ALA A 236 -11.24 -16.53 9.05
C ALA A 236 -11.40 -16.03 10.50
N ARG A 237 -11.57 -16.95 11.46
CA ARG A 237 -11.69 -16.61 12.88
C ARG A 237 -10.42 -15.93 13.40
N THR A 238 -9.26 -16.52 13.13
CA THR A 238 -7.96 -15.97 13.54
C THR A 238 -7.71 -14.60 12.93
N VAL A 239 -8.03 -14.37 11.65
CA VAL A 239 -7.92 -13.03 11.08
C VAL A 239 -8.86 -12.03 11.77
N GLY A 240 -10.05 -12.46 12.19
CA GLY A 240 -10.93 -11.66 13.05
C GLY A 240 -10.28 -11.30 14.39
N GLU A 241 -9.53 -12.21 15.00
CA GLU A 241 -8.78 -11.96 16.25
C GLU A 241 -7.63 -10.97 16.03
N VAL A 242 -6.82 -11.18 14.98
CA VAL A 242 -5.67 -10.35 14.61
C VAL A 242 -6.08 -8.88 14.37
N LEU A 243 -7.27 -8.65 13.81
CA LEU A 243 -7.80 -7.30 13.55
C LEU A 243 -8.07 -6.45 14.80
N ASP A 244 -8.18 -7.05 15.99
CA ASP A 244 -8.58 -6.33 17.21
C ASP A 244 -7.63 -5.15 17.50
N HIS A 245 -6.33 -5.43 17.43
CA HIS A 245 -5.27 -4.46 17.70
C HIS A 245 -5.29 -3.32 16.67
N TYR A 246 -5.48 -3.64 15.39
CA TYR A 246 -5.51 -2.64 14.32
C TYR A 246 -6.75 -1.73 14.40
N PHE A 247 -7.89 -2.29 14.85
CA PHE A 247 -9.12 -1.53 15.04
C PHE A 247 -8.98 -0.51 16.17
N ASP A 248 -8.28 -0.85 17.25
CA ASP A 248 -7.97 0.09 18.33
C ASP A 248 -7.03 1.21 17.87
N PHE A 249 -5.97 0.86 17.13
CA PHE A 249 -5.06 1.87 16.55
C PHE A 249 -5.82 2.84 15.63
N SER A 250 -6.73 2.31 14.82
CA SER A 250 -7.44 3.05 13.79
C SER A 250 -8.47 4.06 14.31
N ILE A 251 -8.85 3.98 15.60
CA ILE A 251 -9.71 4.99 16.26
C ILE A 251 -9.11 6.40 16.12
N GLY A 252 -7.78 6.52 16.20
CA GLY A 252 -7.10 7.82 16.06
C GLY A 252 -7.29 8.47 14.69
N HIS A 253 -7.54 7.67 13.65
CA HIS A 253 -7.70 8.14 12.26
C HIS A 253 -9.17 8.33 11.87
N PHE A 254 -10.03 7.39 12.25
CA PHE A 254 -11.43 7.36 11.80
C PHE A 254 -12.45 7.77 12.87
N GLY A 255 -12.02 7.92 14.13
CA GLY A 255 -12.90 8.25 15.26
C GLY A 255 -13.75 7.08 15.77
N GLU A 256 -13.64 5.91 15.16
CA GLU A 256 -14.34 4.68 15.52
C GLU A 256 -13.50 3.44 15.20
N ARG A 257 -13.87 2.30 15.79
CA ARG A 257 -13.23 0.99 15.55
C ARG A 257 -13.56 0.47 14.16
N THR A 258 -12.74 0.86 13.19
CA THR A 258 -12.80 0.46 11.79
C THR A 258 -11.38 0.34 11.25
N ALA A 259 -11.18 -0.34 10.13
CA ALA A 259 -9.87 -0.45 9.49
C ALA A 259 -9.99 -0.26 7.97
N ALA A 260 -9.07 0.49 7.38
CA ALA A 260 -8.96 0.54 5.93
C ALA A 260 -8.44 -0.79 5.39
N MET A 261 -9.00 -1.25 4.28
CA MET A 261 -8.66 -2.52 3.65
C MET A 261 -7.62 -2.29 2.55
N HIS A 262 -6.37 -2.09 2.94
CA HIS A 262 -5.26 -1.81 2.04
C HIS A 262 -4.94 -3.03 1.15
N ASP A 263 -4.30 -4.02 1.74
CA ASP A 263 -3.77 -5.20 1.05
C ASP A 263 -4.84 -6.15 0.51
N PRO A 264 -5.94 -6.48 1.23
CA PRO A 264 -6.97 -7.34 0.67
C PRO A 264 -7.65 -6.71 -0.55
N MET A 265 -7.68 -5.37 -0.66
CA MET A 265 -8.16 -4.71 -1.87
C MET A 265 -7.20 -4.92 -3.04
N ALA A 266 -5.88 -4.77 -2.82
CA ALA A 266 -4.89 -5.03 -3.85
C ALA A 266 -4.95 -6.49 -4.34
N ALA A 267 -5.06 -7.45 -3.41
CA ALA A 267 -5.25 -8.86 -3.74
C ALA A 267 -6.52 -9.10 -4.57
N ALA A 268 -7.64 -8.49 -4.19
CA ALA A 268 -8.92 -8.63 -4.90
C ALA A 268 -8.90 -8.01 -6.30
N ILE A 269 -8.27 -6.84 -6.45
CA ILE A 269 -8.07 -6.18 -7.76
C ILE A 269 -7.18 -7.07 -8.65
N ALA A 270 -6.09 -7.60 -8.12
CA ALA A 270 -5.14 -8.43 -8.87
C ALA A 270 -5.79 -9.68 -9.47
N VAL A 271 -6.77 -10.27 -8.79
CA VAL A 271 -7.48 -11.47 -9.28
C VAL A 271 -8.77 -11.14 -10.04
N GLY A 272 -9.02 -9.86 -10.34
CA GLY A 272 -10.18 -9.40 -11.10
C GLY A 272 -11.51 -9.58 -10.37
N ALA A 273 -11.49 -9.48 -9.04
CA ALA A 273 -12.69 -9.62 -8.22
C ALA A 273 -13.43 -8.30 -7.96
N VAL A 274 -12.83 -7.18 -8.36
CA VAL A 274 -13.33 -5.83 -8.09
C VAL A 274 -13.40 -5.05 -9.40
N ASP A 275 -14.55 -4.42 -9.65
CA ASP A 275 -14.73 -3.53 -10.79
C ASP A 275 -14.21 -2.13 -10.46
N LEU A 276 -13.35 -1.60 -11.34
CA LEU A 276 -12.76 -0.28 -11.21
C LEU A 276 -13.60 0.75 -11.97
N VAL A 277 -13.84 1.92 -11.37
CA VAL A 277 -14.52 3.05 -12.03
C VAL A 277 -13.50 4.04 -12.59
N SER A 278 -12.51 4.41 -11.78
CA SER A 278 -11.45 5.31 -12.19
C SER A 278 -10.10 4.67 -11.90
N ALA A 279 -9.37 4.36 -12.97
CA ALA A 279 -8.04 3.80 -12.90
C ALA A 279 -7.20 4.22 -14.12
N PRO A 280 -6.87 5.52 -14.26
CA PRO A 280 -6.14 6.02 -15.42
C PRO A 280 -4.74 5.39 -15.51
N ARG A 281 -4.25 5.21 -16.74
CA ARG A 281 -2.82 4.98 -16.98
C ARG A 281 -2.10 6.34 -16.95
N VAL A 282 -1.09 6.45 -16.08
CA VAL A 282 -0.33 7.69 -15.85
C VAL A 282 1.16 7.40 -15.68
N HIS A 283 1.99 8.43 -15.88
CA HIS A 283 3.38 8.39 -15.42
C HIS A 283 3.40 8.61 -13.91
N VAL A 284 4.23 7.83 -13.23
CA VAL A 284 4.42 7.92 -11.79
C VAL A 284 5.93 7.97 -11.52
N GLU A 285 6.33 8.92 -10.69
CA GLU A 285 7.69 9.01 -10.15
C GLU A 285 7.61 8.87 -8.62
N VAL A 286 8.71 8.42 -8.01
CA VAL A 286 8.86 8.38 -6.56
C VAL A 286 9.98 9.34 -6.16
N ASP A 287 9.72 10.24 -5.22
CA ASP A 287 10.76 11.12 -4.70
C ASP A 287 11.75 10.32 -3.84
N THR A 288 12.95 10.11 -4.37
CA THR A 288 14.06 9.41 -3.71
C THR A 288 15.06 10.36 -3.05
N THR A 289 14.77 11.66 -2.99
CA THR A 289 15.64 12.62 -2.31
C THR A 289 15.63 12.39 -0.79
N ALA A 290 16.55 13.06 -0.09
CA ALA A 290 16.54 13.10 1.38
C ALA A 290 15.62 14.21 1.94
N GLY A 291 14.80 14.83 1.09
CA GLY A 291 13.94 15.96 1.46
C GLY A 291 12.63 15.54 2.15
N PRO A 292 11.77 16.52 2.51
CA PRO A 292 10.46 16.25 3.10
C PRO A 292 9.51 15.47 2.17
N GLY A 293 9.81 15.42 0.87
CA GLY A 293 9.09 14.63 -0.12
C GLY A 293 9.49 13.16 -0.21
N ARG A 294 10.55 12.71 0.49
CA ARG A 294 11.06 11.32 0.38
C ARG A 294 9.93 10.29 0.52
N GLY A 295 9.76 9.46 -0.51
CA GLY A 295 8.70 8.44 -0.61
C GLY A 295 7.36 8.94 -1.18
N GLN A 296 7.26 10.21 -1.60
CA GLN A 296 6.06 10.71 -2.25
C GLN A 296 5.88 10.09 -3.63
N THR A 297 4.66 9.63 -3.92
CA THR A 297 4.26 9.12 -5.23
C THR A 297 3.71 10.26 -6.10
N VAL A 298 4.52 10.74 -7.05
CA VAL A 298 4.17 11.86 -7.93
C VAL A 298 3.54 11.32 -9.22
N ALA A 299 2.21 11.38 -9.31
CA ALA A 299 1.47 10.92 -10.48
C ALA A 299 1.08 12.07 -11.43
N ASP A 300 1.37 11.96 -12.73
CA ASP A 300 0.93 12.93 -13.72
C ASP A 300 -0.55 12.75 -14.09
N LEU A 301 -1.40 13.40 -13.30
CA LEU A 301 -2.86 13.35 -13.45
C LEU A 301 -3.43 14.47 -14.32
N ARG A 302 -2.61 15.28 -15.00
CA ARG A 302 -3.12 16.39 -15.85
C ARG A 302 -4.03 15.91 -16.98
N GLY A 303 -3.89 14.65 -17.40
CA GLY A 303 -4.71 14.00 -18.40
C GLY A 303 -6.20 13.88 -18.04
N ILE A 304 -6.54 13.84 -16.74
CA ILE A 304 -7.93 13.60 -16.27
C ILE A 304 -8.91 14.71 -16.71
N TYR A 305 -8.43 15.94 -16.91
CA TYR A 305 -9.27 17.07 -17.31
C TYR A 305 -9.57 17.12 -18.81
N ARG A 306 -8.82 16.35 -19.61
CA ARG A 306 -8.94 16.34 -21.07
C ARG A 306 -9.39 14.99 -21.62
N ASP A 307 -9.56 13.99 -20.76
CA ASP A 307 -9.80 12.60 -21.15
C ASP A 307 -8.70 12.09 -22.11
N VAL A 308 -7.45 12.47 -21.82
CA VAL A 308 -6.26 12.09 -22.59
C VAL A 308 -5.28 11.39 -21.65
N HIS A 309 -4.90 10.17 -22.00
CA HIS A 309 -3.82 9.46 -21.31
C HIS A 309 -2.47 9.79 -21.96
N PRO A 310 -1.39 10.02 -21.18
CA PRO A 310 -0.07 10.22 -21.75
C PRO A 310 0.36 8.99 -22.57
N ASP A 311 0.89 9.21 -23.78
CA ASP A 311 1.45 8.12 -24.59
C ASP A 311 2.58 7.43 -23.82
N GLY A 312 2.54 6.10 -23.73
CA GLY A 312 3.55 5.30 -23.02
C GLY A 312 3.37 5.24 -21.50
N ALA A 313 2.33 5.84 -20.93
CA ALA A 313 1.99 5.63 -19.52
C ALA A 313 1.54 4.18 -19.26
N ARG A 314 2.24 3.48 -18.36
CA ARG A 314 2.01 2.06 -18.07
C ARG A 314 1.35 1.84 -16.71
N THR A 315 1.65 2.67 -15.71
CA THR A 315 1.11 2.49 -14.37
C THR A 315 -0.37 2.85 -14.33
N ARG A 316 -1.21 1.85 -14.06
CA ARG A 316 -2.62 2.05 -13.75
C ARG A 316 -2.74 2.49 -12.28
N LEU A 317 -3.15 3.74 -12.05
CA LEU A 317 -3.35 4.27 -10.70
C LEU A 317 -4.83 4.12 -10.30
N VAL A 318 -5.15 3.29 -9.31
CA VAL A 318 -6.54 3.06 -8.90
C VAL A 318 -7.06 4.23 -8.06
N LEU A 319 -8.09 4.92 -8.56
CA LEU A 319 -8.69 6.09 -7.92
C LEU A 319 -10.14 5.88 -7.49
N SER A 320 -10.86 4.84 -7.91
CA SER A 320 -12.17 4.48 -7.36
C SER A 320 -12.67 3.11 -7.83
N LEU A 321 -13.52 2.49 -6.99
CA LEU A 321 -14.20 1.23 -7.27
C LEU A 321 -15.67 1.46 -7.64
N ALA A 322 -16.30 0.49 -8.33
CA ALA A 322 -17.71 0.54 -8.71
C ALA A 322 -18.68 0.36 -7.52
N ALA A 323 -18.22 -0.33 -6.48
CA ALA A 323 -18.97 -0.57 -5.27
C ALA A 323 -18.04 -0.50 -4.05
N PRO A 324 -18.57 -0.29 -2.83
CA PRO A 324 -17.81 -0.49 -1.61
C PRO A 324 -17.15 -1.86 -1.60
N PHE A 325 -15.84 -1.91 -1.31
CA PHE A 325 -15.10 -3.17 -1.26
C PHE A 325 -15.60 -4.07 -0.11
N ALA A 326 -15.86 -3.49 1.06
CA ALA A 326 -16.55 -4.18 2.13
C ALA A 326 -18.05 -4.17 1.83
N PRO A 327 -18.76 -5.28 2.09
CA PRO A 327 -20.21 -5.28 2.08
C PRO A 327 -20.73 -4.14 2.98
N PRO A 328 -21.88 -3.52 2.66
CA PRO A 328 -22.52 -2.65 3.63
C PRO A 328 -22.87 -3.49 4.88
N PRO A 329 -22.68 -2.95 6.10
CA PRO A 329 -23.12 -3.62 7.32
C PRO A 329 -24.59 -4.04 7.17
N HIS A 330 -24.95 -5.21 7.70
CA HIS A 330 -26.36 -5.59 7.73
C HIS A 330 -27.08 -4.49 8.48
N ARG A 331 -27.94 -3.74 7.75
CA ARG A 331 -28.87 -2.83 8.41
C ARG A 331 -29.68 -3.71 9.36
N ARG A 332 -29.32 -3.72 10.65
CA ARG A 332 -30.31 -3.92 11.68
C ARG A 332 -31.37 -2.90 11.34
N HIS A 333 -32.59 -3.36 11.10
CA HIS A 333 -33.73 -2.47 11.06
C HIS A 333 -33.75 -1.75 12.40
N HIS A 334 -33.08 -0.62 12.49
CA HIS A 334 -33.44 0.41 13.42
C HIS A 334 -34.84 0.80 12.94
N HIS A 335 -35.84 0.20 13.57
CA HIS A 335 -37.12 0.87 13.72
C HIS A 335 -36.78 2.33 14.02
N PRO A 336 -37.28 3.30 13.24
CA PRO A 336 -37.09 4.69 13.61
C PRO A 336 -37.55 4.77 15.06
N LEU A 337 -36.63 5.10 15.95
CA LEU A 337 -37.00 5.45 17.32
C LEU A 337 -38.03 6.56 17.14
N THR A 338 -39.28 6.22 17.40
CA THR A 338 -40.35 7.20 17.49
C THR A 338 -39.79 8.27 18.43
N PRO A 339 -39.67 9.53 18.00
CA PRO A 339 -39.18 10.56 18.89
C PRO A 339 -40.08 10.55 20.13
N PRO A 340 -39.51 10.60 21.35
CA PRO A 340 -40.34 10.65 22.54
C PRO A 340 -41.33 11.80 22.38
N ALA A 341 -42.60 11.53 22.69
CA ALA A 341 -43.65 12.53 22.65
C ALA A 341 -43.17 13.78 23.42
N PRO A 342 -43.41 14.99 22.89
CA PRO A 342 -42.97 16.21 23.56
C PRO A 342 -43.55 16.23 24.97
N ALA A 343 -42.68 16.30 25.96
CA ALA A 343 -43.09 16.52 27.33
C ALA A 343 -43.95 17.79 27.38
N SER A 344 -45.13 17.67 27.98
CA SER A 344 -46.05 18.78 28.20
C SER A 344 -45.34 19.88 29.00
N SER A 345 -45.07 21.00 28.34
CA SER A 345 -44.55 22.22 28.96
C SER A 345 -45.53 22.69 30.04
N PRO A 346 -45.10 22.95 31.28
CA PRO A 346 -45.92 23.69 32.22
C PRO A 346 -46.03 25.14 31.73
N THR A 347 -47.26 25.63 31.71
CA THR A 347 -47.63 27.01 31.38
C THR A 347 -46.78 28.02 32.15
N ARG A 348 -45.88 28.72 31.45
CA ARG A 348 -45.21 29.91 31.98
C ARG A 348 -46.14 31.11 31.82
N GLY A 349 -46.55 31.70 32.95
CA GLY A 349 -47.19 33.01 33.00
C GLY A 349 -46.29 34.15 32.47
N PRO A 350 -46.84 35.36 32.31
CA PRO A 350 -46.20 36.45 31.56
C PRO A 350 -44.91 36.94 32.24
N ARG A 351 -43.86 37.12 31.44
CA ARG A 351 -42.57 37.69 31.86
C ARG A 351 -42.71 39.22 32.08
N PRO A 352 -42.11 39.78 33.14
CA PRO A 352 -41.94 41.23 33.28
C PRO A 352 -40.82 41.75 32.36
N PRO A 353 -40.84 43.06 31.99
CA PRO A 353 -39.89 43.63 31.03
C PRO A 353 -38.48 43.73 31.60
N GLN A 354 -37.47 43.38 30.80
CA GLN A 354 -36.06 43.55 31.15
C GLN A 354 -35.54 44.96 30.80
N PRO A 355 -34.63 45.54 31.61
CA PRO A 355 -34.00 46.82 31.34
C PRO A 355 -32.90 46.71 30.28
N GLN A 356 -32.83 47.74 29.43
CA GLN A 356 -31.86 47.86 28.33
C GLN A 356 -30.43 48.03 28.86
N SER A 357 -29.50 47.20 28.36
CA SER A 357 -28.06 47.37 28.59
C SER A 357 -27.47 48.32 27.52
N PRO A 358 -26.55 49.25 27.88
CA PRO A 358 -26.03 50.23 26.94
C PRO A 358 -24.97 49.64 26.00
N ARG A 359 -24.95 50.13 24.76
CA ARG A 359 -23.98 49.80 23.70
C ARG A 359 -22.54 50.20 24.12
N PRO A 360 -21.51 49.44 23.73
CA PRO A 360 -20.13 49.84 23.97
C PRO A 360 -19.74 51.00 23.05
N ARG A 361 -19.15 52.05 23.63
CA ARG A 361 -18.47 53.14 22.91
C ARG A 361 -17.06 52.68 22.57
N PHE A 362 -16.70 52.75 21.29
CA PHE A 362 -15.30 52.75 20.86
C PHE A 362 -14.61 54.00 21.40
N ARG A 363 -13.45 53.83 22.02
CA ARG A 363 -12.50 54.90 22.32
C ARG A 363 -11.11 54.39 21.96
N ASP A 364 -10.50 55.09 21.01
CA ASP A 364 -9.08 55.03 20.71
C ASP A 364 -8.27 55.36 21.97
N ARG A 365 -7.24 54.56 22.25
CA ARG A 365 -6.10 55.01 23.06
C ARG A 365 -4.80 54.42 22.54
N GLU A 366 -3.89 55.36 22.38
CA GLU A 366 -2.51 55.28 21.92
C GLU A 366 -1.63 54.42 22.83
N ALA A 367 -0.49 54.06 22.25
CA ALA A 367 0.58 53.27 22.82
C ALA A 367 1.20 53.91 24.06
N GLU A 368 1.44 53.09 25.09
CA GLU A 368 2.48 53.36 26.08
C GLU A 368 3.15 52.04 26.50
N THR A 369 4.44 51.98 26.21
CA THR A 369 5.37 50.91 26.53
C THR A 369 5.80 50.97 27.98
N THR A 370 5.73 49.86 28.71
CA THR A 370 6.53 49.60 29.92
C THR A 370 6.87 48.11 30.05
N PRO A 371 8.02 47.75 30.66
CA PRO A 371 8.68 46.47 30.44
C PRO A 371 8.21 45.38 31.42
N VAL A 372 8.11 44.14 30.91
CA VAL A 372 7.76 42.95 31.69
C VAL A 372 9.02 42.40 32.37
N SER A 373 8.99 42.37 33.71
CA SER A 373 9.91 41.62 34.55
C SER A 373 9.56 40.13 34.55
N VAL A 374 10.53 39.29 34.21
CA VAL A 374 10.43 37.82 34.21
C VAL A 374 10.62 37.32 35.65
N SER A 375 9.61 36.66 36.22
CA SER A 375 9.75 35.86 37.44
C SER A 375 9.67 34.38 37.10
N ALA A 376 10.71 33.66 37.52
CA ALA A 376 10.89 32.23 37.31
C ALA A 376 9.98 31.42 38.24
N THR A 377 9.21 30.49 37.67
CA THR A 377 8.54 29.41 38.41
C THR A 377 9.26 28.09 38.14
N ALA A 378 9.73 27.49 39.23
CA ALA A 378 10.49 26.26 39.29
C ALA A 378 9.67 25.05 38.77
N LYS A 379 10.27 24.30 37.84
CA LYS A 379 9.83 22.95 37.45
C LYS A 379 10.22 21.96 38.55
N ARG A 380 9.25 21.15 38.99
CA ARG A 380 9.46 19.99 39.86
C ARG A 380 10.08 18.84 39.04
N SER A 381 11.15 18.26 39.54
CA SER A 381 11.80 17.04 39.03
C SER A 381 11.04 15.78 39.44
N PRO A 382 11.00 14.72 38.61
CA PRO A 382 10.57 13.39 39.03
C PRO A 382 11.70 12.62 39.76
N PRO A 383 11.38 11.59 40.56
CA PRO A 383 12.35 10.86 41.38
C PRO A 383 13.20 9.87 40.55
N PRO A 384 14.39 9.47 41.04
CA PRO A 384 15.33 8.63 40.28
C PRO A 384 14.94 7.15 40.33
N VAL A 385 15.06 6.48 39.18
CA VAL A 385 15.02 5.02 39.05
C VAL A 385 16.44 4.49 39.23
N SER A 386 16.61 3.55 40.17
CA SER A 386 17.84 2.83 40.45
C SER A 386 18.17 1.86 39.31
N VAL A 387 19.33 2.01 38.68
CA VAL A 387 19.91 1.01 37.76
C VAL A 387 21.11 0.37 38.45
N SER A 388 21.03 -0.94 38.69
CA SER A 388 22.13 -1.76 39.16
C SER A 388 23.10 -2.02 38.01
N ALA A 389 24.37 -1.73 38.25
CA ALA A 389 25.47 -1.98 37.33
C ALA A 389 25.93 -3.45 37.44
N THR A 390 25.92 -4.18 36.34
CA THR A 390 26.76 -5.36 36.14
C THR A 390 27.68 -5.12 34.95
N ALA A 391 28.96 -4.97 35.26
CA ALA A 391 30.04 -4.76 34.31
C ALA A 391 30.30 -6.03 33.47
N LYS A 392 30.33 -5.89 32.15
CA LYS A 392 31.09 -6.77 31.25
C LYS A 392 32.00 -5.91 30.39
N ARG A 393 33.30 -6.22 30.45
CA ARG A 393 34.41 -5.57 29.73
C ARG A 393 34.39 -6.00 28.26
N SER A 394 34.58 -5.06 27.35
CA SER A 394 34.98 -5.32 25.95
C SER A 394 36.43 -4.85 25.74
N PRO A 395 37.24 -5.55 24.91
CA PRO A 395 38.64 -5.19 24.66
C PRO A 395 38.76 -4.08 23.58
N PRO A 396 39.93 -3.41 23.49
CA PRO A 396 40.11 -2.22 22.62
C PRO A 396 40.45 -2.61 21.17
N PRO A 397 40.26 -1.69 20.20
CA PRO A 397 40.69 -1.90 18.81
C PRO A 397 42.19 -1.58 18.65
N PRO A 398 42.89 -2.19 17.68
CA PRO A 398 44.26 -1.78 17.34
C PRO A 398 44.27 -0.56 16.41
N ALA A 399 45.30 0.27 16.58
CA ALA A 399 45.56 1.49 15.84
C ALA A 399 46.46 1.27 14.61
N SER A 400 46.19 2.12 13.60
CA SER A 400 47.10 2.75 12.63
C SER A 400 47.99 1.91 11.70
N VAL A 401 47.82 2.13 10.39
CA VAL A 401 48.91 2.65 9.54
C VAL A 401 48.31 3.69 8.61
N GLY A 402 48.82 4.92 8.69
CA GLY A 402 48.63 5.96 7.69
C GLY A 402 49.81 6.01 6.72
N LEU A 403 49.57 6.57 5.55
CA LEU A 403 50.46 7.19 4.55
C LEU A 403 49.49 7.50 3.37
N GLY A 404 49.32 8.69 2.79
CA GLY A 404 50.07 9.94 2.79
C GLY A 404 49.85 10.59 1.40
N GLY A 405 49.61 11.92 1.35
CA GLY A 405 49.64 12.76 0.13
C GLY A 405 48.30 12.85 -0.62
N ALA A 406 47.48 13.91 -0.60
CA ALA A 406 47.67 15.36 -0.70
C ALA A 406 47.90 15.92 -2.13
N TRP A 407 47.11 16.96 -2.45
CA TRP A 407 47.20 17.94 -3.58
C TRP A 407 46.63 17.48 -4.94
N TRP A 408 45.81 18.21 -5.72
CA TRP A 408 45.47 19.64 -5.95
C TRP A 408 43.96 19.75 -6.29
N GLY A 409 43.21 20.86 -6.18
CA GLY A 409 43.56 22.28 -6.34
C GLY A 409 43.08 22.81 -7.71
N ARG A 410 41.92 23.49 -7.70
CA ARG A 410 41.25 24.22 -8.81
C ARG A 410 42.19 24.99 -9.75
N SER A 411 41.83 25.08 -11.04
CA SER A 411 41.82 26.37 -11.76
C SER A 411 40.95 26.34 -13.03
N GLN A 412 40.34 27.48 -13.31
CA GLN A 412 39.53 27.82 -14.48
C GLN A 412 40.37 28.38 -15.64
N GLY A 413 39.73 28.49 -16.81
CA GLY A 413 40.16 29.30 -17.97
C GLY A 413 40.33 28.40 -19.20
N GLY A 414 39.52 28.46 -20.25
CA GLY A 414 39.03 29.63 -20.98
C GLY A 414 39.83 29.71 -22.28
N GLY A 415 39.18 29.56 -23.45
CA GLY A 415 39.89 29.70 -24.73
C GLY A 415 39.19 29.10 -25.93
N VAL A 416 38.46 29.95 -26.65
CA VAL A 416 37.83 29.74 -27.96
C VAL A 416 38.87 29.64 -29.07
N GLY A 417 38.65 28.83 -30.11
CA GLY A 417 39.46 28.88 -31.33
C GLY A 417 39.09 27.83 -32.39
N ARG A 418 38.38 28.27 -33.43
CA ARG A 418 37.99 27.54 -34.65
C ARG A 418 39.22 27.13 -35.49
N SER A 419 39.12 26.03 -36.26
CA SER A 419 38.92 26.05 -37.73
C SER A 419 39.33 24.73 -38.41
N ASP A 420 38.39 24.17 -39.17
CA ASP A 420 38.48 23.56 -40.51
C ASP A 420 39.69 22.68 -40.92
N ALA A 421 39.39 21.47 -41.43
CA ALA A 421 39.53 21.11 -42.85
C ALA A 421 39.55 19.58 -43.10
N THR A 422 38.52 19.10 -43.80
CA THR A 422 38.51 18.20 -44.99
C THR A 422 39.48 17.02 -45.15
N SER A 423 38.93 15.81 -45.35
CA SER A 423 38.98 14.93 -46.55
C SER A 423 38.68 13.47 -46.13
N VAL A 424 37.58 12.80 -46.52
CA VAL A 424 37.18 12.25 -47.84
C VAL A 424 38.13 11.18 -48.40
N ALA A 425 37.64 9.93 -48.45
CA ALA A 425 37.61 8.97 -49.58
C ALA A 425 37.42 7.54 -49.01
N ASP A 426 36.29 6.86 -49.19
CA ASP A 426 35.66 6.26 -50.39
C ASP A 426 36.19 4.87 -50.80
N ASN A 427 35.28 3.88 -50.78
CA ASN A 427 34.94 2.88 -51.82
C ASN A 427 34.10 1.76 -51.16
N ALA A 428 32.80 1.53 -51.42
CA ALA A 428 32.07 1.22 -52.67
C ALA A 428 32.68 0.00 -53.41
N ALA A 429 31.98 -1.03 -53.91
CA ALA A 429 30.58 -1.42 -54.12
C ALA A 429 30.60 -2.99 -54.17
N SER A 430 29.51 -3.78 -54.18
CA SER A 430 28.46 -3.89 -55.21
C SER A 430 27.52 -5.07 -54.87
N GLY A 431 26.19 -4.93 -55.08
CA GLY A 431 25.19 -6.02 -55.07
C GLY A 431 25.23 -6.89 -56.34
N PRO A 432 24.13 -7.50 -56.85
CA PRO A 432 22.72 -7.58 -56.39
C PRO A 432 22.21 -9.06 -56.30
N THR A 433 21.03 -9.43 -55.80
CA THR A 433 19.76 -9.56 -56.57
C THR A 433 18.68 -10.29 -55.73
N ARG A 434 17.42 -9.93 -55.96
CA ARG A 434 16.19 -10.61 -55.51
C ARG A 434 15.74 -11.65 -56.56
N PRO A 435 14.86 -12.60 -56.22
CA PRO A 435 13.48 -12.45 -56.73
C PRO A 435 12.37 -12.88 -55.76
N ARG A 436 11.17 -12.36 -56.05
CA ARG A 436 9.85 -12.76 -55.53
C ARG A 436 9.46 -14.16 -56.05
N ARG A 437 8.61 -14.88 -55.29
CA ARG A 437 7.41 -15.56 -55.83
C ARG A 437 6.38 -15.83 -54.72
N SER A 438 5.14 -15.57 -55.09
CA SER A 438 3.87 -15.92 -54.46
C SER A 438 3.56 -17.42 -54.59
N HIS A 439 2.70 -17.97 -53.73
CA HIS A 439 1.53 -18.79 -54.11
C HIS A 439 0.57 -18.98 -52.92
N ALA A 440 -0.71 -19.01 -53.26
CA ALA A 440 -1.87 -19.20 -52.40
C ALA A 440 -2.32 -20.67 -52.38
N GLY A 441 -3.17 -21.04 -51.41
CA GLY A 441 -4.15 -22.14 -51.53
C GLY A 441 -4.02 -23.26 -50.50
N VAL A 442 -4.80 -23.21 -49.43
CA VAL A 442 -6.06 -23.96 -49.14
C VAL A 442 -6.47 -23.62 -47.71
#